data_AF-A0A955AD64-F1
#
_entry.id   AF-A0A955AD64-F1
#
_cell.length_a   1.000
_cell.length_b   1.000
_cell.length_c   1.000
_cell.angle_alpha   90.00
_cell.angle_beta   90.00
_cell.angle_gamma   90.00
#
_symmetry.space_group_name_H-M   'P 1'
#
loop_
_entity.id
_entity.type
_entity.pdbx_description
1 polymer ?
#
loop_
_entity_poly.entity_id
_entity_poly.type
_entity_poly.pdbx_seq_one_letter_code
_entity_poly.pdbx_strand_id
1 'polypeptide(L)'
;MQAIATALRSYVTKNGRFPTAWTKNRLGQPLLSWRVELLPYLGHNELYARFQTDEPWDSPANQALLQWIPEVYQSRGAVGMTCIQGAFGTMTAFTGDRAVIPKRVEDGLSDTIVVLEVDADRAVPWTKPADCDATSLEGGGYGSLHNGEFFVIWADGIVGRIDANVPFQQFMAAMTIDRGEAFRASMISASPEDTQVPIAGNTNAMLTPATESAAAKKTEPTARSSSDASVLTRSDIRTASATKQWMDRDDREALKRRRTSTNHAGIRSYEAADRMPVPDDDARRRAMSLVESIYADQFRNAKSANDRRAVVQGMLREAKKMQHGSADEYVLLQVALKAAVRLGNSRLCEGCLDAILSSYDVDAYATSVKVLSELAESSSSDRDGDFLIDRSEELAGEAALRDEYDVAEDMIRIALTGARQYKGSDHVRELDQRRREIREQRGVFNRVKQTLEQATVDGPTAESQEFVGRYYAFYKGQWDQGLPLLCEAASAAIRDAARWDRDNPADPQGQARVGDAWWDLAQNYRGVQASHLRRRARYWYESALLGLDPGLQRTRVEIRIKEVAHDDDTRKNVVLQ
;
A
#
# COMPACT_ATOMS: atom_id res chain seq x y z
N MET A 1 25.95 -7.10 0.60
CA MET A 1 25.11 -7.05 1.81
C MET A 1 25.54 -6.01 2.85
N GLN A 2 26.79 -5.96 3.34
CA GLN A 2 27.21 -5.01 4.40
C GLN A 2 26.83 -3.54 4.13
N ALA A 3 27.13 -3.02 2.93
CA ALA A 3 26.82 -1.65 2.57
C ALA A 3 25.32 -1.34 2.59
N ILE A 4 24.49 -2.29 2.16
CA ILE A 4 23.02 -2.18 2.21
C ILE A 4 22.55 -2.15 3.67
N ALA A 5 23.10 -3.01 4.52
CA ALA A 5 22.75 -3.05 5.94
C ALA A 5 23.11 -1.72 6.65
N THR A 6 24.28 -1.16 6.35
CA THR A 6 24.68 0.17 6.85
C THR A 6 23.78 1.29 6.34
N ALA A 7 23.42 1.27 5.06
CA ALA A 7 22.50 2.24 4.46
C ALA A 7 21.09 2.15 5.09
N LEU A 8 20.59 0.93 5.29
CA LEU A 8 19.30 0.67 5.93
C LEU A 8 19.27 1.19 7.38
N ARG A 9 20.32 0.92 8.17
CA ARG A 9 20.45 1.48 9.52
C ARG A 9 20.45 3.01 9.51
N SER A 10 21.21 3.61 8.60
CA SER A 10 21.28 5.07 8.46
C SER A 10 19.93 5.68 8.08
N TYR A 11 19.19 5.01 7.19
CA TYR A 11 17.82 5.37 6.85
C TYR A 11 16.91 5.29 8.09
N VAL A 12 16.93 4.17 8.82
CA VAL A 12 16.08 3.97 10.01
C VAL A 12 16.40 4.99 11.09
N THR A 13 17.68 5.26 11.35
CA THR A 13 18.10 6.29 12.32
C THR A 13 17.61 7.67 11.93
N LYS A 14 17.66 8.03 10.64
CA LYS A 14 17.24 9.35 10.17
C LYS A 14 15.72 9.51 10.10
N ASN A 15 14.99 8.47 9.73
CA ASN A 15 13.55 8.54 9.44
C ASN A 15 12.67 7.95 10.56
N GLY A 16 13.26 7.29 11.57
CA GLY A 16 12.55 6.64 12.68
C GLY A 16 11.75 5.40 12.28
N ARG A 17 11.89 4.93 11.03
CA ARG A 17 11.11 3.85 10.42
C ARG A 17 11.93 3.10 9.38
N PHE A 18 11.57 1.85 9.11
CA PHE A 18 12.05 1.12 7.94
C PHE A 18 11.48 1.76 6.64
N PRO A 19 12.19 1.63 5.50
CA PRO A 19 11.63 2.01 4.22
C PRO A 19 10.39 1.16 3.92
N THR A 20 9.44 1.73 3.17
CA THR A 20 8.31 0.97 2.61
C THR A 20 8.82 0.10 1.47
N ALA A 21 8.15 -1.01 1.13
CA ALA A 21 8.56 -1.86 0.00
C ALA A 21 8.58 -1.07 -1.31
N TRP A 22 7.68 -0.11 -1.43
CA TRP A 22 7.65 0.85 -2.51
C TRP A 22 7.20 2.24 -2.06
N THR A 23 7.61 3.25 -2.80
CA THR A 23 6.93 4.54 -2.80
C THR A 23 5.60 4.43 -3.52
N LYS A 24 4.64 5.29 -3.19
CA LYS A 24 3.35 5.34 -3.88
C LYS A 24 3.00 6.76 -4.28
N ASN A 25 2.25 6.88 -5.36
CA ASN A 25 1.58 8.15 -5.68
C ASN A 25 0.37 8.37 -4.77
N ARG A 26 -0.29 9.53 -4.93
CA ARG A 26 -1.48 9.90 -4.14
C ARG A 26 -2.69 8.97 -4.37
N LEU A 27 -2.70 8.19 -5.45
CA LEU A 27 -3.73 7.21 -5.77
C LEU A 27 -3.43 5.82 -5.19
N GLY A 28 -2.31 5.66 -4.48
CA GLY A 28 -1.91 4.38 -3.89
C GLY A 28 -1.14 3.47 -4.85
N GLN A 29 -0.81 3.91 -6.06
CA GLN A 29 -0.09 3.09 -7.03
C GLN A 29 1.39 2.98 -6.65
N PRO A 30 1.98 1.77 -6.64
CA PRO A 30 3.42 1.58 -6.44
C PRO A 30 4.25 2.28 -7.51
N LEU A 31 5.31 2.97 -7.10
CA LEU A 31 6.19 3.71 -7.99
C LEU A 31 7.58 3.08 -8.06
N LEU A 32 8.41 3.30 -7.03
CA LEU A 32 9.81 2.89 -6.99
C LEU A 32 10.08 1.98 -5.79
N SER A 33 11.01 1.03 -5.95
CA SER A 33 11.48 0.15 -4.88
C SER A 33 12.20 0.92 -3.75
N TRP A 34 12.14 0.39 -2.54
CA TRP A 34 12.99 0.77 -1.41
C TRP A 34 14.48 0.86 -1.75
N ARG A 35 14.96 0.07 -2.73
CA ARG A 35 16.35 0.10 -3.19
C ARG A 35 16.75 1.47 -3.73
N VAL A 36 15.81 2.17 -4.36
CA VAL A 36 15.98 3.54 -4.86
C VAL A 36 16.02 4.54 -3.70
N GLU A 37 15.16 4.39 -2.70
CA GLU A 37 15.17 5.24 -1.49
C GLU A 37 16.49 5.18 -0.70
N LEU A 38 17.21 4.06 -0.77
CA LEU A 38 18.51 3.90 -0.10
C LEU A 38 19.69 4.52 -0.85
N LEU A 39 19.53 4.93 -2.12
CA LEU A 39 20.64 5.48 -2.92
C LEU A 39 21.41 6.63 -2.23
N PRO A 40 20.75 7.62 -1.60
CA PRO A 40 21.46 8.70 -0.89
C PRO A 40 22.36 8.18 0.24
N TYR A 41 21.94 7.12 0.93
CA TYR A 41 22.66 6.49 2.04
C TYR A 41 23.78 5.55 1.56
N LEU A 42 23.74 5.16 0.29
CA LEU A 42 24.79 4.41 -0.40
C LEU A 42 25.79 5.33 -1.13
N GLY A 43 25.63 6.66 -1.02
CA GLY A 43 26.50 7.64 -1.69
C GLY A 43 26.10 7.96 -3.13
N HIS A 44 24.98 7.44 -3.62
CA HIS A 44 24.50 7.62 -4.99
C HIS A 44 23.49 8.78 -5.13
N ASN A 45 23.80 9.94 -4.53
CA ASN A 45 22.92 11.12 -4.55
C ASN A 45 22.60 11.62 -5.98
N GLU A 46 23.60 11.62 -6.86
CA GLU A 46 23.44 12.06 -8.25
C GLU A 46 22.54 11.12 -9.05
N LEU A 47 22.63 9.81 -8.81
CA LEU A 47 21.75 8.83 -9.45
C LEU A 47 20.33 8.94 -8.91
N TYR A 48 20.18 9.10 -7.58
CA TYR A 48 18.88 9.31 -6.95
C TYR A 48 18.17 10.54 -7.53
N ALA A 49 18.89 11.65 -7.72
CA ALA A 49 18.33 12.90 -8.27
C ALA A 49 17.86 12.79 -9.73
N ARG A 50 18.24 11.72 -10.45
CA ARG A 50 17.77 11.48 -11.83
C ARG A 50 16.44 10.74 -11.90
N PHE A 51 16.03 10.07 -10.83
CA PHE A 51 14.75 9.36 -10.79
C PHE A 51 13.58 10.34 -10.72
N GLN A 52 12.55 10.08 -11.53
CA GLN A 52 11.25 10.73 -11.40
C GLN A 52 10.46 10.00 -10.31
N THR A 53 10.50 10.54 -9.08
CA THR A 53 9.99 9.87 -7.88
C THR A 53 8.46 9.74 -7.82
N ASP A 54 7.75 10.44 -8.70
CA ASP A 54 6.30 10.44 -8.88
C ASP A 54 5.84 9.56 -10.06
N GLU A 55 6.78 9.00 -10.83
CA GLU A 55 6.53 8.08 -11.93
C GLU A 55 6.85 6.63 -11.53
N PRO A 56 6.20 5.62 -12.15
CA PRO A 56 6.51 4.23 -11.90
C PRO A 56 7.92 3.86 -12.40
N TRP A 57 8.46 2.78 -11.85
CA TRP A 57 9.80 2.27 -12.19
C TRP A 57 10.00 1.97 -13.68
N ASP A 58 8.92 1.65 -14.42
CA ASP A 58 8.90 1.33 -15.84
C ASP A 58 8.45 2.49 -16.73
N SER A 59 8.38 3.71 -16.19
CA SER A 59 8.22 4.91 -17.03
C SER A 59 9.42 5.05 -17.97
N PRO A 60 9.28 5.64 -19.18
CA PRO A 60 10.41 5.80 -20.09
C PRO A 60 11.62 6.52 -19.46
N ALA A 61 11.38 7.48 -18.55
CA ALA A 61 12.42 8.20 -17.83
C ALA A 61 13.15 7.31 -16.81
N ASN A 62 12.41 6.58 -15.98
CA ASN A 62 12.98 5.71 -14.94
C ASN A 62 13.57 4.42 -15.52
N GLN A 63 12.98 3.88 -16.58
CA GLN A 63 13.43 2.67 -17.27
C GLN A 63 14.83 2.84 -17.87
N ALA A 64 15.16 4.04 -18.36
CA ALA A 64 16.49 4.36 -18.86
C ALA A 64 17.58 4.34 -17.77
N LEU A 65 17.19 4.40 -16.49
CA LEU A 65 18.10 4.40 -15.35
C LEU A 65 18.47 3.00 -14.86
N LEU A 66 17.77 1.94 -15.30
CA LEU A 66 18.02 0.56 -14.87
C LEU A 66 19.46 0.10 -15.15
N GLN A 67 20.06 0.59 -16.23
CA GLN A 67 21.44 0.29 -16.60
C GLN A 67 22.48 0.79 -15.57
N TRP A 68 22.12 1.75 -14.72
CA TRP A 68 22.99 2.34 -13.69
C TRP A 68 22.82 1.64 -12.34
N ILE A 69 22.64 0.31 -12.35
CA ILE A 69 22.50 -0.50 -11.13
C ILE A 69 23.75 -0.36 -10.24
N PRO A 70 23.61 0.10 -8.97
CA PRO A 70 24.72 0.13 -8.02
C PRO A 70 25.36 -1.24 -7.82
N GLU A 71 26.69 -1.29 -7.70
CA GLU A 71 27.45 -2.54 -7.50
C GLU A 71 26.90 -3.38 -6.35
N VAL A 72 26.46 -2.75 -5.26
CA VAL A 72 25.90 -3.41 -4.08
C VAL A 72 24.62 -4.21 -4.35
N TYR A 73 23.88 -3.88 -5.41
CA TYR A 73 22.65 -4.58 -5.83
C TYR A 73 22.89 -5.55 -7.00
N GLN A 74 24.04 -5.49 -7.66
CA GLN A 74 24.34 -6.40 -8.77
C GLN A 74 24.47 -7.83 -8.25
N SER A 75 23.83 -8.77 -8.93
CA SER A 75 23.81 -10.18 -8.52
C SER A 75 24.54 -11.06 -9.52
N ARG A 76 25.24 -12.07 -8.99
CA ARG A 76 25.96 -13.04 -9.81
C ARG A 76 24.96 -13.81 -10.68
N GLY A 77 25.16 -13.82 -11.99
CA GLY A 77 24.31 -14.56 -12.92
C GLY A 77 23.04 -13.84 -13.41
N ALA A 78 22.75 -12.62 -12.92
CA ALA A 78 21.55 -11.87 -13.29
C ALA A 78 21.90 -10.43 -13.75
N VAL A 79 22.30 -10.28 -15.02
CA VAL A 79 22.73 -8.99 -15.59
C VAL A 79 21.58 -7.98 -15.62
N GLY A 80 21.77 -6.81 -15.01
CA GLY A 80 20.75 -5.74 -14.94
C GLY A 80 19.61 -6.01 -13.96
N MET A 81 19.68 -7.09 -13.21
CA MET A 81 18.68 -7.54 -12.24
C MET A 81 19.33 -7.68 -10.85
N THR A 82 18.50 -7.85 -9.82
CA THR A 82 18.97 -8.05 -8.45
C THR A 82 18.28 -9.25 -7.79
N CYS A 83 19.08 -10.05 -7.11
CA CYS A 83 18.70 -11.12 -6.20
C CYS A 83 18.50 -10.60 -4.77
N ILE A 84 18.81 -9.33 -4.49
CA ILE A 84 18.67 -8.77 -3.14
C ILE A 84 17.25 -8.25 -2.99
N GLN A 85 16.42 -8.90 -2.18
CA GLN A 85 15.00 -8.58 -2.04
C GLN A 85 14.59 -8.34 -0.59
N GLY A 86 13.62 -7.46 -0.37
CA GLY A 86 13.00 -7.28 0.94
C GLY A 86 12.17 -8.51 1.30
N ALA A 87 12.12 -8.88 2.58
CA ALA A 87 11.17 -9.86 3.06
C ALA A 87 9.77 -9.22 3.05
N PHE A 88 8.97 -9.52 2.02
CA PHE A 88 7.67 -8.89 1.81
C PHE A 88 6.54 -9.73 2.41
N GLY A 89 5.59 -9.06 3.05
CA GLY A 89 4.40 -9.69 3.61
C GLY A 89 3.74 -8.84 4.69
N THR A 90 2.48 -9.14 5.00
CA THR A 90 1.64 -8.34 5.91
C THR A 90 2.14 -8.30 7.35
N MET A 91 3.01 -9.24 7.72
CA MET A 91 3.60 -9.37 9.06
C MET A 91 5.13 -9.22 9.03
N THR A 92 5.69 -8.54 8.03
CA THR A 92 7.15 -8.32 7.87
C THR A 92 7.50 -6.85 8.12
N ALA A 93 8.78 -6.48 8.11
CA ALA A 93 9.17 -5.06 8.16
C ALA A 93 8.80 -4.29 6.87
N PHE A 94 8.64 -5.01 5.74
CA PHE A 94 8.26 -4.47 4.44
C PHE A 94 6.80 -4.83 4.11
N THR A 95 5.85 -4.20 4.81
CA THR A 95 4.39 -4.47 4.66
C THR A 95 3.72 -3.89 3.41
N GLY A 96 4.49 -3.52 2.38
CA GLY A 96 4.00 -2.78 1.22
C GLY A 96 4.16 -1.28 1.39
N ASP A 97 3.04 -0.56 1.46
CA ASP A 97 2.99 0.91 1.48
C ASP A 97 2.94 1.52 2.90
N ARG A 98 2.91 0.66 3.93
CA ARG A 98 2.97 1.07 5.35
C ARG A 98 4.40 0.92 5.87
N ALA A 99 4.90 1.99 6.47
CA ALA A 99 6.22 1.98 7.08
C ALA A 99 6.15 1.39 8.50
N VAL A 100 7.07 0.50 8.82
CA VAL A 100 7.17 -0.11 10.14
C VAL A 100 8.20 0.65 10.98
N ILE A 101 7.85 1.01 12.21
CA ILE A 101 8.81 1.58 13.17
C ILE A 101 9.53 0.46 13.93
N PRO A 102 10.83 0.62 14.31
CA PRO A 102 11.57 -0.43 15.02
C PRO A 102 10.89 -0.95 16.29
N LYS A 103 10.15 -0.10 17.01
CA LYS A 103 9.39 -0.47 18.20
C LYS A 103 8.26 -1.49 17.94
N ARG A 104 7.80 -1.63 16.69
CA ARG A 104 6.76 -2.59 16.28
C ARG A 104 7.33 -3.97 15.89
N VAL A 105 8.66 -4.15 15.89
CA VAL A 105 9.32 -5.44 15.66
C VAL A 105 9.36 -6.20 16.98
N GLU A 106 8.30 -6.94 17.28
CA GLU A 106 8.10 -7.57 18.59
C GLU A 106 8.98 -8.81 18.81
N ASP A 107 9.44 -9.46 17.75
CA ASP A 107 10.42 -10.57 17.80
C ASP A 107 11.81 -10.12 18.24
N GLY A 108 12.08 -8.81 18.14
CA GLY A 108 13.38 -8.22 18.39
C GLY A 108 14.15 -7.96 17.10
N LEU A 109 14.82 -6.82 17.02
CA LEU A 109 15.49 -6.38 15.79
C LEU A 109 16.59 -7.35 15.32
N SER A 110 17.27 -8.01 16.25
CA SER A 110 18.30 -9.00 15.96
C SER A 110 17.77 -10.36 15.54
N ASP A 111 16.46 -10.60 15.71
CA ASP A 111 15.79 -11.88 15.44
C ASP A 111 14.84 -11.80 14.22
N THR A 112 14.78 -10.65 13.53
CA THR A 112 13.92 -10.45 12.35
C THR A 112 14.73 -10.15 11.09
N ILE A 113 14.56 -10.93 10.03
CA ILE A 113 15.09 -10.74 8.68
C ILE A 113 14.25 -9.68 7.97
N VAL A 114 14.92 -8.70 7.35
CA VAL A 114 14.27 -7.62 6.59
C VAL A 114 14.67 -7.62 5.12
N VAL A 115 15.86 -8.11 4.78
CA VAL A 115 16.33 -8.27 3.40
C VAL A 115 17.01 -9.63 3.28
N LEU A 116 16.85 -10.30 2.15
CA LEU A 116 17.48 -11.58 1.84
C LEU A 116 17.97 -11.64 0.39
N GLU A 117 18.88 -12.57 0.14
CA GLU A 117 19.32 -12.96 -1.19
C GLU A 117 18.51 -14.17 -1.69
N VAL A 118 17.93 -14.04 -2.87
CA VAL A 118 17.24 -15.14 -3.59
C VAL A 118 18.08 -15.66 -4.75
N ASP A 119 17.66 -16.75 -5.37
CA ASP A 119 18.34 -17.30 -6.54
C ASP A 119 18.17 -16.44 -7.81
N ALA A 120 19.03 -16.66 -8.81
CA ALA A 120 19.09 -15.85 -10.02
C ALA A 120 17.80 -15.92 -10.88
N ASP A 121 17.08 -17.05 -10.84
CA ASP A 121 15.81 -17.24 -11.54
C ASP A 121 14.65 -16.44 -10.92
N ARG A 122 14.82 -15.98 -9.68
CA ARG A 122 13.89 -15.09 -8.96
C ARG A 122 14.31 -13.63 -8.98
N ALA A 123 15.40 -13.28 -9.66
CA ALA A 123 15.89 -11.91 -9.72
C ALA A 123 14.87 -10.96 -10.36
N VAL A 124 14.84 -9.71 -9.88
CA VAL A 124 13.92 -8.66 -10.35
C VAL A 124 14.69 -7.43 -10.85
N PRO A 125 14.11 -6.57 -11.69
CA PRO A 125 14.73 -5.28 -11.99
C PRO A 125 14.89 -4.48 -10.69
N TRP A 126 16.07 -3.91 -10.42
CA TRP A 126 16.39 -3.35 -9.10
C TRP A 126 15.55 -2.13 -8.70
N THR A 127 14.93 -1.44 -9.66
CA THR A 127 14.03 -0.30 -9.40
C THR A 127 12.58 -0.73 -9.23
N LYS A 128 12.21 -1.95 -9.65
CA LYS A 128 10.85 -2.46 -9.63
C LYS A 128 10.39 -2.70 -8.19
N PRO A 129 9.18 -2.25 -7.80
CA PRO A 129 8.58 -2.52 -6.50
C PRO A 129 8.08 -3.98 -6.41
N ALA A 130 9.01 -4.92 -6.59
CA ALA A 130 8.79 -6.35 -6.47
C ALA A 130 9.85 -6.92 -5.54
N ASP A 131 9.39 -7.68 -4.56
CA ASP A 131 10.20 -8.31 -3.53
C ASP A 131 9.57 -9.69 -3.23
N CYS A 132 10.32 -10.56 -2.56
CA CYS A 132 9.89 -11.93 -2.33
C CYS A 132 8.82 -11.98 -1.23
N ASP A 133 7.64 -12.49 -1.58
CA ASP A 133 6.63 -12.89 -0.61
C ASP A 133 7.21 -14.05 0.20
N ALA A 134 7.25 -13.89 1.53
CA ALA A 134 7.75 -14.91 2.45
C ALA A 134 7.13 -16.30 2.17
N THR A 135 5.83 -16.37 1.86
CA THR A 135 5.13 -17.63 1.56
C THR A 135 5.55 -18.25 0.23
N SER A 136 5.97 -17.44 -0.75
CA SER A 136 6.41 -17.92 -2.08
C SER A 136 7.78 -18.61 -2.09
N LEU A 137 8.46 -18.60 -0.94
CA LEU A 137 9.75 -19.26 -0.73
C LEU A 137 9.58 -20.70 -0.21
N GLU A 138 8.34 -21.15 0.02
CA GLU A 138 8.04 -22.55 0.34
C GLU A 138 8.44 -23.44 -0.84
N GLY A 139 9.46 -24.29 -0.65
CA GLY A 139 10.04 -25.12 -1.70
C GLY A 139 11.34 -24.60 -2.32
N GLY A 140 11.90 -23.49 -1.82
CA GLY A 140 13.25 -23.01 -2.16
C GLY A 140 13.27 -21.76 -3.05
N GLY A 141 14.34 -21.61 -3.84
CA GLY A 141 14.64 -20.39 -4.59
C GLY A 141 15.59 -19.43 -3.87
N TYR A 142 16.40 -19.98 -2.98
CA TYR A 142 17.51 -19.34 -2.28
C TYR A 142 18.59 -20.40 -2.02
N GLY A 143 19.84 -19.96 -1.90
CA GLY A 143 20.97 -20.82 -1.55
C GLY A 143 21.79 -21.35 -2.72
N SER A 144 21.28 -21.30 -3.96
CA SER A 144 22.03 -21.81 -5.13
C SER A 144 23.28 -20.97 -5.45
N LEU A 145 23.27 -19.69 -5.09
CA LEU A 145 24.35 -18.74 -5.39
C LEU A 145 25.60 -18.96 -4.51
N HIS A 146 25.45 -19.60 -3.34
CA HIS A 146 26.55 -19.84 -2.41
C HIS A 146 26.53 -21.27 -1.84
N ASN A 147 26.45 -22.27 -2.72
CA ASN A 147 26.61 -23.69 -2.38
C ASN A 147 25.71 -24.19 -1.23
N GLY A 148 24.45 -23.76 -1.22
CA GLY A 148 23.48 -24.14 -0.20
C GLY A 148 23.41 -23.17 0.99
N GLU A 149 24.08 -22.01 0.94
CA GLU A 149 23.90 -20.92 1.89
C GLU A 149 23.41 -19.65 1.18
N PHE A 150 22.76 -18.75 1.91
CA PHE A 150 22.36 -17.44 1.40
C PHE A 150 22.49 -16.35 2.46
N PHE A 151 22.64 -15.11 2.01
CA PHE A 151 22.80 -13.97 2.92
C PHE A 151 21.48 -13.29 3.27
N VAL A 152 21.41 -12.79 4.49
CA VAL A 152 20.29 -11.99 4.99
C VAL A 152 20.78 -10.74 5.72
N ILE A 153 19.89 -9.76 5.88
CA ILE A 153 20.09 -8.60 6.75
C ILE A 153 19.01 -8.65 7.82
N TRP A 154 19.44 -8.68 9.08
CA TRP A 154 18.58 -8.57 10.26
C TRP A 154 18.11 -7.12 10.45
N ALA A 155 17.00 -6.91 11.15
CA ALA A 155 16.37 -5.60 11.32
C ALA A 155 17.23 -4.63 12.15
N ASP A 156 18.17 -5.13 12.94
CA ASP A 156 19.22 -4.34 13.60
C ASP A 156 20.36 -3.91 12.66
N GLY A 157 20.36 -4.43 11.42
CA GLY A 157 21.32 -4.18 10.36
C GLY A 157 22.60 -5.00 10.46
N ILE A 158 22.58 -6.14 11.16
CA ILE A 158 23.63 -7.16 11.08
C ILE A 158 23.38 -8.03 9.84
N VAL A 159 24.45 -8.42 9.15
CA VAL A 159 24.39 -9.37 8.03
C VAL A 159 24.52 -10.78 8.60
N GLY A 160 23.59 -11.67 8.24
CA GLY A 160 23.62 -13.09 8.59
C GLY A 160 23.85 -13.97 7.37
N ARG A 161 24.25 -15.22 7.60
CA ARG A 161 24.29 -16.29 6.61
C ARG A 161 23.47 -17.47 7.13
N ILE A 162 22.61 -18.01 6.27
CA ILE A 162 21.65 -19.08 6.62
C ILE A 162 21.86 -20.26 5.66
N ASP A 163 21.83 -21.47 6.20
CA ASP A 163 21.82 -22.72 5.41
C ASP A 163 20.44 -22.90 4.74
N ALA A 164 20.42 -23.18 3.44
CA ALA A 164 19.20 -23.31 2.64
C ALA A 164 18.31 -24.50 3.08
N ASN A 165 18.87 -25.47 3.82
CA ASN A 165 18.14 -26.60 4.39
C ASN A 165 17.50 -26.28 5.75
N VAL A 166 17.58 -25.04 6.23
CA VAL A 166 16.86 -24.61 7.43
C VAL A 166 15.37 -24.99 7.31
N PRO A 167 14.74 -25.51 8.39
CA PRO A 167 13.31 -25.78 8.36
C PRO A 167 12.55 -24.52 7.94
N PHE A 168 11.74 -24.62 6.88
CA PHE A 168 11.05 -23.46 6.30
C PHE A 168 10.21 -22.70 7.32
N GLN A 169 9.63 -23.39 8.31
CA GLN A 169 8.91 -22.75 9.41
C GLN A 169 9.79 -21.80 10.23
N GLN A 170 11.05 -22.16 10.51
CA GLN A 170 11.98 -21.29 11.25
C GLN A 170 12.43 -20.10 10.40
N PHE A 171 12.60 -20.32 9.09
CA PHE A 171 12.93 -19.24 8.16
C PHE A 171 11.78 -18.24 8.00
N MET A 172 10.54 -18.75 7.91
CA MET A 172 9.33 -17.94 7.91
C MET A 172 9.18 -17.15 9.21
N ALA A 173 9.38 -17.79 10.36
CA ALA A 173 9.36 -17.14 11.68
C ALA A 173 10.30 -15.92 11.71
N ALA A 174 11.51 -16.11 11.19
CA ALA A 174 12.54 -15.08 11.14
C ALA A 174 12.15 -13.89 10.27
N MET A 175 11.25 -14.00 9.29
CA MET A 175 10.79 -12.85 8.49
C MET A 175 9.67 -12.05 9.14
N THR A 176 9.07 -12.57 10.22
CA THR A 176 7.95 -11.90 10.88
C THR A 176 8.40 -10.85 11.90
N ILE A 177 7.52 -9.90 12.17
CA ILE A 177 7.67 -8.87 13.21
C ILE A 177 6.81 -9.17 14.46
N ASP A 178 6.14 -10.33 14.50
CA ASP A 178 5.17 -10.71 15.54
C ASP A 178 5.71 -11.77 16.49
N ARG A 179 5.68 -11.46 17.79
CA ARG A 179 6.13 -12.31 18.91
C ARG A 179 5.24 -13.52 19.18
N GLY A 180 4.77 -14.19 18.14
CA GLY A 180 3.92 -15.37 18.18
C GLY A 180 4.68 -16.69 18.21
N GLU A 181 5.99 -16.69 17.93
CA GLU A 181 6.80 -17.89 17.72
C GLU A 181 8.07 -17.87 18.59
N ALA A 182 8.47 -19.03 19.13
CA ALA A 182 9.70 -19.15 19.92
C ALA A 182 10.91 -19.23 18.98
N PHE A 183 11.31 -18.10 18.38
CA PHE A 183 12.40 -18.00 17.43
C PHE A 183 13.57 -17.15 17.98
N ARG A 184 14.80 -17.48 17.58
CA ARG A 184 16.02 -16.68 17.77
C ARG A 184 16.90 -16.80 16.54
N ALA A 185 17.55 -15.72 16.12
CA ALA A 185 18.47 -15.71 14.97
C ALA A 185 19.58 -16.77 15.07
N SER A 186 20.05 -17.06 16.29
CA SER A 186 21.04 -18.10 16.56
C SER A 186 20.58 -19.52 16.24
N MET A 187 19.27 -19.74 16.02
CA MET A 187 18.74 -21.04 15.62
C MET A 187 19.02 -21.35 14.14
N ILE A 188 19.20 -20.32 13.31
CA ILE A 188 19.30 -20.49 11.84
C ILE A 188 20.50 -19.78 11.21
N SER A 189 21.23 -18.97 11.98
CA SER A 189 22.43 -18.28 11.51
C SER A 189 23.60 -18.50 12.47
N ALA A 190 24.79 -18.66 11.89
CA ALA A 190 26.03 -18.72 12.67
C ALA A 190 26.32 -17.33 13.28
N SER A 191 26.79 -17.30 14.54
CA SER A 191 27.11 -16.03 15.22
C SER A 191 28.27 -15.32 14.53
N PRO A 192 28.31 -13.97 14.54
CA PRO A 192 29.43 -13.20 13.99
C PRO A 192 30.80 -13.52 14.64
N GLU A 193 30.81 -14.13 15.83
CA GLU A 193 32.03 -14.54 16.54
C GLU A 193 32.69 -15.80 15.96
N ASP A 194 31.95 -16.65 15.22
CA ASP A 194 32.48 -17.87 14.61
C ASP A 194 33.23 -17.62 13.28
N THR A 195 33.28 -16.37 12.82
CA THR A 195 33.98 -15.97 11.60
C THR A 195 35.34 -15.31 11.90
N GLN A 196 36.18 -15.93 12.72
CA GLN A 196 37.61 -15.65 12.67
C GLN A 196 38.20 -16.29 11.41
N VAL A 197 38.36 -15.50 10.36
CA VAL A 197 39.20 -15.86 9.22
C VAL A 197 40.63 -16.07 9.74
N PRO A 198 41.24 -17.26 9.56
CA PRO A 198 42.63 -17.46 9.95
C PRO A 198 43.52 -16.62 9.05
N ILE A 199 44.24 -15.66 9.63
CA ILE A 199 45.38 -15.03 8.96
C ILE A 199 46.53 -16.04 8.99
N ALA A 200 46.63 -16.86 7.95
CA ALA A 200 47.87 -17.48 7.51
C ALA A 200 48.23 -16.81 6.19
N GLY A 201 49.38 -16.17 6.01
CA GLY A 201 50.70 -16.63 6.42
C GLY A 201 51.53 -16.59 5.15
N ASN A 202 52.23 -15.49 4.99
CA ASN A 202 53.10 -15.15 3.86
C ASN A 202 54.06 -16.30 3.50
N THR A 203 53.98 -16.86 2.29
CA THR A 203 55.15 -17.50 1.63
C THR A 203 55.10 -17.33 0.12
N ASN A 204 56.25 -16.91 -0.41
CA ASN A 204 56.60 -16.67 -1.81
C ASN A 204 56.88 -17.98 -2.58
N ALA A 205 56.85 -17.84 -3.91
CA ALA A 205 57.38 -18.72 -4.97
C ALA A 205 56.52 -19.97 -5.30
N MET A 206 56.29 -20.34 -6.57
CA MET A 206 57.19 -20.28 -7.71
C MET A 206 56.43 -20.40 -9.05
N LEU A 207 56.90 -19.69 -10.07
CA LEU A 207 56.50 -19.79 -11.48
C LEU A 207 56.86 -21.16 -12.09
N THR A 208 56.04 -21.70 -13.01
CA THR A 208 56.34 -21.79 -14.47
C THR A 208 55.27 -22.58 -15.26
N PRO A 209 55.20 -22.40 -16.60
CA PRO A 209 53.98 -22.59 -17.40
C PRO A 209 54.07 -23.74 -18.43
N ALA A 210 52.92 -24.10 -19.00
CA ALA A 210 52.77 -24.94 -20.20
C ALA A 210 51.30 -24.83 -20.66
N THR A 211 50.87 -24.77 -21.92
CA THR A 211 51.43 -24.47 -23.26
C THR A 211 50.19 -24.42 -24.18
N GLU A 212 50.28 -23.68 -25.27
CA GLU A 212 49.23 -23.52 -26.29
C GLU A 212 48.87 -24.81 -27.04
N SER A 213 47.63 -24.88 -27.52
CA SER A 213 47.20 -25.49 -28.80
C SER A 213 45.68 -25.38 -28.91
N ALA A 214 44.97 -25.11 -30.00
CA ALA A 214 45.17 -24.53 -31.32
C ALA A 214 43.77 -24.58 -32.00
N ALA A 215 43.57 -23.76 -33.04
CA ALA A 215 42.56 -23.87 -34.10
C ALA A 215 41.08 -23.59 -33.71
N ALA A 216 40.51 -22.42 -34.03
CA ALA A 216 40.05 -21.94 -35.35
C ALA A 216 38.78 -22.62 -35.89
N LYS A 217 37.68 -21.86 -35.97
CA LYS A 217 37.00 -21.54 -37.25
C LYS A 217 35.93 -20.46 -37.10
N LYS A 218 36.12 -19.39 -37.86
CA LYS A 218 35.11 -18.39 -38.24
C LYS A 218 34.12 -19.01 -39.22
N THR A 219 32.84 -18.71 -39.06
CA THR A 219 31.86 -18.61 -40.16
C THR A 219 30.78 -17.60 -39.77
N GLU A 220 30.91 -16.38 -40.31
CA GLU A 220 29.78 -15.54 -40.75
C GLU A 220 29.48 -15.91 -42.23
N PRO A 221 28.45 -15.37 -42.92
CA PRO A 221 27.35 -14.49 -42.49
C PRO A 221 25.97 -14.96 -43.05
N THR A 222 24.88 -14.25 -42.74
CA THR A 222 24.03 -13.60 -43.77
C THR A 222 22.75 -13.01 -43.17
N ALA A 223 22.56 -11.72 -43.43
CA ALA A 223 21.33 -10.99 -43.19
C ALA A 223 20.28 -11.32 -44.27
N ARG A 224 19.00 -11.37 -43.88
CA ARG A 224 17.86 -11.00 -44.73
C ARG A 224 16.77 -10.34 -43.89
N SER A 225 16.34 -9.20 -44.41
CA SER A 225 15.28 -8.30 -43.96
C SER A 225 13.87 -8.80 -44.32
N SER A 226 12.89 -8.47 -43.48
CA SER A 226 11.52 -8.08 -43.86
C SER A 226 10.81 -7.62 -42.56
N SER A 227 10.70 -6.33 -42.26
CA SER A 227 9.61 -5.43 -42.66
C SER A 227 8.21 -6.02 -42.46
N ASP A 228 7.52 -5.59 -41.39
CA ASP A 228 6.21 -4.96 -41.54
C ASP A 228 5.84 -4.17 -40.29
N ALA A 229 5.78 -2.86 -40.46
CA ALA A 229 5.25 -1.88 -39.53
C ALA A 229 3.96 -1.33 -40.14
N SER A 230 2.84 -1.54 -39.47
CA SER A 230 1.58 -0.90 -39.84
C SER A 230 1.40 0.40 -39.06
N VAL A 231 1.50 1.49 -39.81
CA VAL A 231 1.33 2.90 -39.42
C VAL A 231 -0.13 3.22 -39.10
N LEU A 232 -0.39 3.86 -37.97
CA LEU A 232 -1.63 4.58 -37.68
C LEU A 232 -1.56 5.96 -38.36
N THR A 233 -2.48 6.25 -39.28
CA THR A 233 -2.58 7.56 -39.94
C THR A 233 -3.53 8.49 -39.20
N ARG A 234 -3.11 9.76 -39.11
CA ARG A 234 -3.92 10.92 -38.72
C ARG A 234 -4.93 11.26 -39.82
N SER A 235 -6.18 10.87 -39.62
CA SER A 235 -7.35 11.55 -40.18
C SER A 235 -8.56 11.14 -39.36
N ASP A 236 -9.03 12.03 -38.49
CA ASP A 236 -10.45 12.20 -38.10
C ASP A 236 -10.52 13.14 -36.89
N ILE A 237 -10.17 14.40 -37.13
CA ILE A 237 -10.54 15.53 -36.26
C ILE A 237 -11.40 16.46 -37.12
N ARG A 238 -12.73 16.39 -36.97
CA ARG A 238 -13.58 17.56 -36.65
C ARG A 238 -15.08 17.25 -36.57
N THR A 239 -15.63 17.67 -35.42
CA THR A 239 -16.99 18.21 -35.17
C THR A 239 -18.21 17.38 -35.56
N ALA A 240 -18.94 16.88 -34.55
CA ALA A 240 -20.23 17.46 -34.15
C ALA A 240 -20.88 16.72 -32.94
N SER A 241 -21.33 17.53 -31.97
CA SER A 241 -22.52 17.34 -31.14
C SER A 241 -22.50 16.34 -29.97
N ALA A 242 -21.91 16.78 -28.85
CA ALA A 242 -22.20 16.29 -27.52
C ALA A 242 -23.48 16.95 -26.96
N THR A 243 -24.63 16.24 -26.94
CA THR A 243 -25.79 16.58 -26.06
C THR A 243 -26.95 15.56 -26.02
N LYS A 244 -26.73 14.25 -26.26
CA LYS A 244 -27.89 13.32 -26.28
C LYS A 244 -27.63 11.85 -25.92
N GLN A 245 -26.89 11.59 -24.84
CA GLN A 245 -26.68 10.21 -24.39
C GLN A 245 -26.52 10.09 -22.88
N TRP A 246 -27.48 10.60 -22.11
CA TRP A 246 -27.61 10.30 -20.68
C TRP A 246 -29.09 9.99 -20.42
N MET A 247 -29.34 8.81 -19.84
CA MET A 247 -30.62 8.12 -19.66
C MET A 247 -31.10 7.28 -20.85
N ASP A 248 -30.49 6.09 -20.99
CA ASP A 248 -31.24 4.95 -21.50
C ASP A 248 -31.73 4.08 -20.35
N ARG A 249 -32.92 3.52 -20.53
CA ARG A 249 -33.74 2.90 -19.46
C ARG A 249 -33.16 1.57 -18.95
N ASP A 250 -32.11 1.07 -19.59
CA ASP A 250 -31.36 -0.14 -19.25
C ASP A 250 -30.36 0.08 -18.09
N ASP A 251 -30.09 1.33 -17.70
CA ASP A 251 -29.15 1.62 -16.63
C ASP A 251 -29.65 1.22 -15.24
N ARG A 252 -30.94 0.96 -15.01
CA ARG A 252 -31.42 0.44 -13.71
C ARG A 252 -31.09 -1.04 -13.49
N GLU A 253 -30.98 -1.82 -14.57
CA GLU A 253 -30.46 -3.19 -14.54
C GLU A 253 -28.91 -3.16 -14.51
N ALA A 254 -28.29 -2.23 -15.26
CA ALA A 254 -26.85 -2.03 -15.23
C ALA A 254 -26.34 -1.51 -13.87
N LEU A 255 -27.11 -0.71 -13.12
CA LEU A 255 -26.76 -0.25 -11.75
C LEU A 255 -26.84 -1.39 -10.73
N LYS A 256 -27.71 -2.39 -10.95
CA LYS A 256 -27.72 -3.63 -10.14
C LYS A 256 -26.53 -4.53 -10.48
N ARG A 257 -26.04 -4.51 -11.74
CA ARG A 257 -24.85 -5.25 -12.19
C ARG A 257 -23.53 -4.51 -11.94
N ARG A 258 -23.53 -3.18 -11.82
CA ARG A 258 -22.37 -2.31 -11.48
C ARG A 258 -22.05 -2.23 -9.98
N ARG A 259 -22.68 -3.08 -9.16
CA ARG A 259 -22.16 -3.37 -7.82
C ARG A 259 -20.86 -4.18 -7.86
N THR A 260 -20.44 -4.65 -9.03
CA THR A 260 -19.10 -5.18 -9.28
C THR A 260 -18.34 -4.23 -10.21
N SER A 261 -17.11 -3.89 -9.80
CA SER A 261 -16.14 -3.07 -10.52
C SER A 261 -16.36 -1.55 -10.50
N THR A 262 -15.86 -0.92 -9.44
CA THR A 262 -15.18 0.38 -9.55
C THR A 262 -14.03 0.41 -8.54
N ASN A 263 -12.82 0.15 -9.04
CA ASN A 263 -11.55 0.11 -8.31
C ASN A 263 -11.23 1.45 -7.65
N HIS A 264 -11.14 1.48 -6.32
CA HIS A 264 -10.33 2.43 -5.53
C HIS A 264 -9.77 1.65 -4.34
N ALA A 265 -8.44 1.62 -4.22
CA ALA A 265 -7.67 0.75 -3.33
C ALA A 265 -7.89 1.07 -1.83
N GLY A 266 -8.02 0.01 -1.04
CA GLY A 266 -8.33 -0.01 0.41
C GLY A 266 -8.79 -1.41 0.86
N ILE A 267 -9.31 -2.19 -0.09
CA ILE A 267 -9.31 -3.65 -0.04
C ILE A 267 -8.15 -4.12 -0.93
N ARG A 268 -7.34 -5.09 -0.47
CA ARG A 268 -6.37 -5.78 -1.35
C ARG A 268 -7.08 -6.13 -2.66
N SER A 269 -6.51 -5.71 -3.78
CA SER A 269 -7.09 -5.91 -5.10
C SER A 269 -7.09 -7.39 -5.48
N TYR A 270 -8.07 -8.11 -4.96
CA TYR A 270 -8.67 -9.26 -5.62
C TYR A 270 -10.02 -8.74 -6.10
N GLU A 271 -10.27 -8.79 -7.40
CA GLU A 271 -11.56 -8.35 -7.95
C GLU A 271 -12.68 -9.09 -7.21
N ALA A 272 -13.83 -8.46 -7.00
CA ALA A 272 -14.99 -9.15 -6.43
C ALA A 272 -15.36 -10.44 -7.23
N ALA A 273 -14.89 -10.55 -8.47
CA ALA A 273 -15.00 -11.71 -9.34
C ALA A 273 -14.22 -12.96 -8.86
N ASP A 274 -13.18 -12.81 -8.03
CA ASP A 274 -12.35 -13.91 -7.53
C ASP A 274 -12.78 -14.43 -6.15
N ARG A 275 -13.74 -13.74 -5.49
CA ARG A 275 -14.21 -14.16 -4.17
C ARG A 275 -15.19 -15.31 -4.26
N MET A 276 -15.04 -16.26 -3.35
CA MET A 276 -15.89 -17.43 -3.29
C MET A 276 -17.28 -17.05 -2.76
N PRO A 277 -18.38 -17.59 -3.32
CA PRO A 277 -19.69 -17.38 -2.73
C PRO A 277 -19.71 -17.94 -1.31
N VAL A 278 -20.51 -17.33 -0.44
CA VAL A 278 -20.74 -17.88 0.91
C VAL A 278 -21.29 -19.31 0.75
N PRO A 279 -20.66 -20.33 1.36
CA PRO A 279 -21.13 -21.71 1.27
C PRO A 279 -22.57 -21.84 1.75
N ASP A 280 -23.36 -22.76 1.19
CA ASP A 280 -24.77 -22.92 1.53
C ASP A 280 -25.00 -23.35 3.00
N ASP A 281 -26.20 -23.10 3.51
CA ASP A 281 -26.55 -23.34 4.91
C ASP A 281 -26.33 -24.79 5.37
N ASP A 282 -26.54 -25.78 4.49
CA ASP A 282 -26.36 -27.19 4.83
C ASP A 282 -24.88 -27.54 4.91
N ALA A 283 -24.07 -27.05 3.97
CA ALA A 283 -22.62 -27.19 4.01
C ALA A 283 -22.03 -26.52 5.25
N ARG A 284 -22.48 -25.31 5.60
CA ARG A 284 -22.03 -24.61 6.82
C ARG A 284 -22.44 -25.36 8.09
N ARG A 285 -23.64 -25.95 8.14
CA ARG A 285 -24.08 -26.76 9.30
C ARG A 285 -23.22 -28.01 9.48
N ARG A 286 -22.90 -28.73 8.39
CA ARG A 286 -22.02 -29.90 8.44
C ARG A 286 -20.61 -29.53 8.91
N ALA A 287 -20.04 -28.47 8.33
CA ALA A 287 -18.74 -27.95 8.72
C ALA A 287 -18.71 -27.50 10.20
N MET A 288 -19.77 -26.85 10.69
CA MET A 288 -19.87 -26.43 12.10
C MET A 288 -19.84 -27.62 13.06
N SER A 289 -20.59 -28.69 12.77
CA SER A 289 -20.55 -29.90 13.60
C SER A 289 -19.14 -30.51 13.68
N LEU A 290 -18.39 -30.46 12.57
CA LEU A 290 -17.02 -30.94 12.54
C LEU A 290 -16.10 -30.03 13.37
N VAL A 291 -16.19 -28.71 13.20
CA VAL A 291 -15.44 -27.73 14.00
C VAL A 291 -15.72 -27.90 15.50
N GLU A 292 -16.98 -28.09 15.90
CA GLU A 292 -17.34 -28.36 17.28
C GLU A 292 -16.67 -29.64 17.80
N SER A 293 -16.71 -30.74 17.04
CA SER A 293 -16.09 -32.00 17.46
C SER A 293 -14.56 -31.94 17.62
N ILE A 294 -13.88 -31.09 16.85
CA ILE A 294 -12.42 -30.94 16.89
C ILE A 294 -11.97 -29.97 17.99
N TYR A 295 -12.66 -28.83 18.13
CA TYR A 295 -12.17 -27.71 18.93
C TYR A 295 -12.89 -27.54 20.28
N ALA A 296 -14.06 -28.17 20.51
CA ALA A 296 -14.80 -27.98 21.76
C ALA A 296 -13.99 -28.39 23.00
N ASP A 297 -13.31 -29.54 22.95
CA ASP A 297 -12.48 -30.00 24.07
C ASP A 297 -11.23 -29.12 24.26
N GLN A 298 -10.65 -28.62 23.17
CA GLN A 298 -9.51 -27.69 23.24
C GLN A 298 -9.90 -26.40 23.96
N PHE A 299 -11.05 -25.80 23.61
CA PHE A 299 -11.56 -24.62 24.31
C PHE A 299 -11.98 -24.92 25.76
N ARG A 300 -12.53 -26.10 26.05
CA ARG A 300 -12.88 -26.52 27.43
C ARG A 300 -11.62 -26.69 28.30
N ASN A 301 -10.54 -27.16 27.71
CA ASN A 301 -9.27 -27.41 28.39
C ASN A 301 -8.40 -26.14 28.50
N ALA A 302 -8.59 -25.16 27.61
CA ALA A 302 -7.90 -23.87 27.65
C ALA A 302 -8.34 -23.03 28.88
N LYS A 303 -7.50 -22.98 29.92
CA LYS A 303 -7.84 -22.34 31.21
C LYS A 303 -7.50 -20.87 31.23
N SER A 304 -6.43 -20.46 30.54
CA SER A 304 -5.99 -19.06 30.48
C SER A 304 -6.46 -18.35 29.20
N ALA A 305 -6.37 -17.01 29.19
CA ALA A 305 -6.60 -16.22 27.97
C ALA A 305 -5.55 -16.54 26.89
N ASN A 306 -4.31 -16.83 27.29
CA ASN A 306 -3.24 -17.24 26.38
C ASN A 306 -3.51 -18.62 25.76
N ASP A 307 -4.04 -19.58 26.54
CA ASP A 307 -4.40 -20.91 26.03
C ASP A 307 -5.49 -20.77 24.97
N ARG A 308 -6.53 -19.97 25.25
CA ARG A 308 -7.61 -19.71 24.28
C ARG A 308 -7.10 -18.99 23.04
N ARG A 309 -6.17 -18.04 23.19
CA ARG A 309 -5.49 -17.37 22.06
C ARG A 309 -4.75 -18.38 21.19
N ALA A 310 -4.03 -19.32 21.79
CA ALA A 310 -3.29 -20.35 21.06
C ALA A 310 -4.22 -21.28 20.26
N VAL A 311 -5.39 -21.63 20.80
CA VAL A 311 -6.42 -22.39 20.08
C VAL A 311 -6.89 -21.60 18.84
N VAL A 312 -7.24 -20.32 18.99
CA VAL A 312 -7.70 -19.47 17.87
C VAL A 312 -6.62 -19.29 16.80
N GLN A 313 -5.36 -19.09 17.21
CA GLN A 313 -4.22 -19.06 16.28
C GLN A 313 -4.06 -20.38 15.51
N GLY A 314 -4.25 -21.50 16.19
CA GLY A 314 -4.28 -22.83 15.57
C GLY A 314 -5.38 -22.95 14.52
N MET A 315 -6.59 -22.52 14.85
CA MET A 315 -7.73 -22.51 13.90
C MET A 315 -7.42 -21.66 12.66
N LEU A 316 -6.87 -20.46 12.83
CA LEU A 316 -6.52 -19.59 11.70
C LEU A 316 -5.41 -20.20 10.82
N ARG A 317 -4.40 -20.84 11.41
CA ARG A 317 -3.36 -21.56 10.65
C ARG A 317 -3.92 -22.76 9.91
N GLU A 318 -4.87 -23.47 10.50
CA GLU A 318 -5.46 -24.64 9.87
C GLU A 318 -6.39 -24.25 8.72
N ALA A 319 -7.20 -23.20 8.90
CA ALA A 319 -8.03 -22.64 7.83
C ALA A 319 -7.22 -22.27 6.59
N LYS A 320 -6.03 -21.68 6.76
CA LYS A 320 -5.11 -21.32 5.66
C LYS A 320 -4.58 -22.52 4.84
N LYS A 321 -4.63 -23.73 5.40
CA LYS A 321 -4.21 -24.95 4.69
C LYS A 321 -5.37 -25.68 4.01
N MET A 322 -6.60 -25.29 4.33
CA MET A 322 -7.79 -25.93 3.77
C MET A 322 -7.95 -25.58 2.30
N GLN A 323 -8.74 -26.38 1.59
CA GLN A 323 -9.12 -26.05 0.22
C GLN A 323 -9.84 -24.70 0.19
N HIS A 324 -9.27 -23.77 -0.58
CA HIS A 324 -9.81 -22.42 -0.71
C HIS A 324 -11.26 -22.44 -1.22
N GLY A 325 -12.15 -21.69 -0.56
CA GLY A 325 -13.58 -21.62 -0.89
C GLY A 325 -14.42 -22.75 -0.31
N SER A 326 -13.82 -23.68 0.43
CA SER A 326 -14.57 -24.77 1.08
C SER A 326 -15.47 -24.26 2.22
N ALA A 327 -16.51 -25.03 2.54
CA ALA A 327 -17.37 -24.76 3.69
C ALA A 327 -16.62 -24.89 5.03
N ASP A 328 -15.64 -25.79 5.09
CA ASP A 328 -14.81 -26.02 6.27
C ASP A 328 -13.91 -24.82 6.55
N GLU A 329 -13.23 -24.29 5.54
CA GLU A 329 -12.43 -23.05 5.66
C GLU A 329 -13.31 -21.90 6.16
N TYR A 330 -14.45 -21.66 5.50
CA TYR A 330 -15.34 -20.55 5.83
C TYR A 330 -15.82 -20.61 7.27
N VAL A 331 -16.32 -21.77 7.70
CA VAL A 331 -16.85 -21.95 9.05
C VAL A 331 -15.74 -21.88 10.09
N LEU A 332 -14.56 -22.44 9.81
CA LEU A 332 -13.44 -22.37 10.74
C LEU A 332 -12.98 -20.92 10.95
N LEU A 333 -12.89 -20.13 9.88
CA LEU A 333 -12.59 -18.69 9.96
C LEU A 333 -13.66 -17.92 10.76
N GLN A 334 -14.95 -18.20 10.53
CA GLN A 334 -16.06 -17.56 11.27
C GLN A 334 -16.02 -17.88 12.77
N VAL A 335 -15.75 -19.13 13.14
CA VAL A 335 -15.64 -19.53 14.56
C VAL A 335 -14.38 -18.93 15.19
N ALA A 336 -13.25 -18.92 14.47
CA ALA A 336 -12.02 -18.27 14.92
C ALA A 336 -12.21 -16.77 15.15
N LEU A 337 -12.87 -16.06 14.22
CA LEU A 337 -13.20 -14.64 14.35
C LEU A 337 -14.07 -14.39 15.59
N LYS A 338 -15.15 -15.14 15.77
CA LYS A 338 -16.04 -15.00 16.93
C LYS A 338 -15.31 -15.28 18.25
N ALA A 339 -14.41 -16.25 18.26
CA ALA A 339 -13.58 -16.53 19.44
C ALA A 339 -12.57 -15.39 19.69
N ALA A 340 -11.93 -14.85 18.66
CA ALA A 340 -11.03 -13.71 18.76
C ALA A 340 -11.74 -12.47 19.34
N VAL A 341 -12.94 -12.17 18.85
CA VAL A 341 -13.78 -11.06 19.34
C VAL A 341 -14.09 -11.26 20.82
N ARG A 342 -14.52 -12.45 21.25
CA ARG A 342 -14.78 -12.73 22.67
C ARG A 342 -13.54 -12.64 23.57
N LEU A 343 -12.36 -12.89 23.02
CA LEU A 343 -11.11 -12.71 23.73
C LEU A 343 -10.67 -11.24 23.82
N GLY A 344 -11.34 -10.33 23.10
CA GLY A 344 -10.93 -8.93 23.00
C GLY A 344 -9.60 -8.76 22.27
N ASN A 345 -9.16 -9.75 21.47
CA ASN A 345 -7.84 -9.73 20.85
C ASN A 345 -7.91 -9.09 19.45
N SER A 346 -7.62 -7.78 19.39
CA SER A 346 -7.65 -6.98 18.16
C SER A 346 -6.91 -7.60 16.98
N ARG A 347 -5.67 -8.06 17.20
CA ARG A 347 -4.82 -8.65 16.16
C ARG A 347 -5.40 -9.93 15.54
N LEU A 348 -5.93 -10.82 16.38
CA LEU A 348 -6.58 -12.03 15.87
C LEU A 348 -7.90 -11.73 15.17
N CYS A 349 -8.64 -10.72 15.64
CA CYS A 349 -9.85 -10.26 14.96
C CYS A 349 -9.52 -9.77 13.56
N GLU A 350 -8.50 -8.91 13.43
CA GLU A 350 -8.04 -8.40 12.13
C GLU A 350 -7.64 -9.53 11.19
N GLY A 351 -6.77 -10.45 11.65
CA GLY A 351 -6.30 -11.56 10.83
C GLY A 351 -7.43 -12.49 10.34
N CYS A 352 -8.43 -12.77 11.18
CA CYS A 352 -9.58 -13.58 10.78
C CYS A 352 -10.54 -12.81 9.87
N LEU A 353 -10.80 -11.54 10.17
CA LEU A 353 -11.66 -10.68 9.37
C LEU A 353 -11.08 -10.49 7.97
N ASP A 354 -9.80 -10.16 7.85
CA ASP A 354 -9.11 -10.01 6.56
C ASP A 354 -9.17 -11.28 5.73
N ALA A 355 -8.97 -12.45 6.34
CA ALA A 355 -9.09 -13.73 5.65
C ALA A 355 -10.50 -13.94 5.09
N ILE A 356 -11.54 -13.63 5.87
CA ILE A 356 -12.93 -13.73 5.41
C ILE A 356 -13.20 -12.74 4.26
N LEU A 357 -12.83 -11.47 4.43
CA LEU A 357 -13.11 -10.40 3.47
C LEU A 357 -12.35 -10.54 2.15
N SER A 358 -11.18 -11.21 2.17
CA SER A 358 -10.41 -11.48 0.96
C SER A 358 -10.86 -12.75 0.23
N SER A 359 -11.31 -13.78 0.97
CA SER A 359 -11.67 -15.07 0.40
C SER A 359 -13.13 -15.18 -0.06
N TYR A 360 -14.07 -14.48 0.59
CA TYR A 360 -15.51 -14.71 0.39
C TYR A 360 -16.28 -13.45 -0.01
N ASP A 361 -17.33 -13.65 -0.82
CA ASP A 361 -18.27 -12.62 -1.24
C ASP A 361 -19.24 -12.28 -0.09
N VAL A 362 -18.70 -11.59 0.90
CA VAL A 362 -19.44 -11.04 2.04
C VAL A 362 -19.47 -9.52 1.96
N ASP A 363 -20.51 -8.92 2.53
CA ASP A 363 -20.59 -7.46 2.68
C ASP A 363 -19.49 -7.00 3.64
N ALA A 364 -18.43 -6.42 3.08
CA ALA A 364 -17.25 -6.05 3.84
C ALA A 364 -17.55 -4.98 4.89
N TYR A 365 -18.42 -4.02 4.59
CA TYR A 365 -18.76 -2.96 5.52
C TYR A 365 -19.68 -3.46 6.62
N ALA A 366 -20.76 -4.16 6.29
CA ALA A 366 -21.67 -4.71 7.30
C ALA A 366 -20.94 -5.69 8.23
N THR A 367 -20.06 -6.53 7.68
CA THR A 367 -19.24 -7.46 8.46
C THR A 367 -18.27 -6.71 9.37
N SER A 368 -17.57 -5.70 8.85
CA SER A 368 -16.61 -4.91 9.65
C SER A 368 -17.29 -4.12 10.76
N VAL A 369 -18.43 -3.45 10.48
CA VAL A 369 -19.21 -2.70 11.49
C VAL A 369 -19.59 -3.63 12.63
N LYS A 370 -20.12 -4.82 12.30
CA LYS A 370 -20.53 -5.81 13.29
C LYS A 370 -19.35 -6.26 14.16
N VAL A 371 -18.26 -6.69 13.52
CA VAL A 371 -17.08 -7.25 14.21
C VAL A 371 -16.42 -6.20 15.10
N LEU A 372 -16.20 -4.99 14.59
CA LEU A 372 -15.56 -3.92 15.35
C LEU A 372 -16.45 -3.40 16.47
N SER A 373 -17.79 -3.40 16.30
CA SER A 373 -18.72 -3.09 17.38
C SER A 373 -18.65 -4.12 18.51
N GLU A 374 -18.68 -5.42 18.18
CA GLU A 374 -18.56 -6.49 19.18
C GLU A 374 -17.18 -6.47 19.86
N LEU A 375 -16.11 -6.16 19.10
CA LEU A 375 -14.75 -6.03 19.66
C LEU A 375 -14.64 -4.85 20.62
N ALA A 376 -15.31 -3.73 20.34
CA ALA A 376 -15.34 -2.58 21.25
C ALA A 376 -16.02 -2.87 22.59
N GLU A 377 -16.91 -3.87 22.65
CA GLU A 377 -17.55 -4.31 23.89
C GLU A 377 -16.68 -5.26 24.71
N SER A 378 -15.79 -6.02 24.05
CA SER A 378 -14.95 -7.05 24.69
C SER A 378 -13.49 -6.63 24.91
N SER A 379 -13.07 -5.52 24.30
CA SER A 379 -11.71 -4.99 24.45
C SER A 379 -11.40 -4.67 25.90
N SER A 380 -10.14 -4.82 26.31
CA SER A 380 -9.72 -4.60 27.70
C SER A 380 -8.35 -3.93 27.86
N SER A 381 -7.70 -3.54 26.76
CA SER A 381 -6.38 -2.91 26.79
C SER A 381 -6.29 -1.66 25.93
N ASP A 382 -5.40 -0.74 26.28
CA ASP A 382 -5.12 0.48 25.49
C ASP A 382 -4.73 0.14 24.05
N ARG A 383 -3.99 -0.97 23.84
CA ARG A 383 -3.61 -1.46 22.51
C ARG A 383 -4.83 -1.82 21.65
N ASP A 384 -5.86 -2.41 22.26
CA ASP A 384 -7.10 -2.75 21.55
C ASP A 384 -7.90 -1.48 21.24
N GLY A 385 -7.85 -0.49 22.14
CA GLY A 385 -8.39 0.85 21.92
C GLY A 385 -7.77 1.55 20.71
N ASP A 386 -6.43 1.55 20.61
CA ASP A 386 -5.69 2.10 19.46
C ASP A 386 -6.15 1.45 18.15
N PHE A 387 -6.18 0.12 18.12
CA PHE A 387 -6.59 -0.63 16.94
C PHE A 387 -8.03 -0.29 16.52
N LEU A 388 -8.96 -0.22 17.48
CA LEU A 388 -10.36 0.11 17.20
C LEU A 388 -10.50 1.51 16.58
N ILE A 389 -9.75 2.48 17.10
CA ILE A 389 -9.76 3.86 16.58
C ILE A 389 -9.17 3.88 15.16
N ASP A 390 -7.93 3.42 15.01
CA ASP A 390 -7.21 3.46 13.74
C ASP A 390 -7.97 2.76 12.61
N ARG A 391 -8.45 1.53 12.89
CA ARG A 391 -9.13 0.72 11.87
C ARG A 391 -10.50 1.28 11.52
N SER A 392 -11.25 1.78 12.51
CA SER A 392 -12.57 2.35 12.26
C SER A 392 -12.46 3.69 11.52
N GLU A 393 -11.48 4.54 11.84
CA GLU A 393 -11.25 5.79 11.10
C GLU A 393 -10.86 5.56 9.64
N GLU A 394 -9.97 4.58 9.39
CA GLU A 394 -9.60 4.16 8.03
C GLU A 394 -10.84 3.75 7.23
N LEU A 395 -11.64 2.83 7.78
CA LEU A 395 -12.86 2.34 7.13
C LEU A 395 -13.92 3.44 6.97
N ALA A 396 -14.00 4.40 7.90
CA ALA A 396 -14.89 5.55 7.79
C ALA A 396 -14.50 6.44 6.60
N GLY A 397 -13.20 6.69 6.42
CA GLY A 397 -12.68 7.45 5.29
C GLY A 397 -12.97 6.77 3.95
N GLU A 398 -12.75 5.46 3.88
CA GLU A 398 -13.06 4.64 2.71
C GLU A 398 -14.55 4.62 2.37
N ALA A 399 -15.41 4.41 3.37
CA ALA A 399 -16.86 4.44 3.21
C ALA A 399 -17.32 5.81 2.71
N ALA A 400 -16.81 6.89 3.31
CA ALA A 400 -17.11 8.25 2.86
C ALA A 400 -16.68 8.48 1.41
N LEU A 401 -15.53 7.96 0.97
CA LEU A 401 -15.07 8.03 -0.43
C LEU A 401 -15.97 7.28 -1.40
N ARG A 402 -16.70 6.25 -0.95
CA ARG A 402 -17.66 5.49 -1.77
C ARG A 402 -19.12 5.96 -1.62
N ASP A 403 -19.33 7.12 -0.97
CA ASP A 403 -20.65 7.68 -0.67
C ASP A 403 -21.51 6.83 0.29
N GLU A 404 -20.89 5.88 0.99
CA GLU A 404 -21.49 5.01 2.02
C GLU A 404 -21.48 5.73 3.38
N TYR A 405 -22.15 6.89 3.46
CA TYR A 405 -22.05 7.78 4.61
C TYR A 405 -22.63 7.23 5.92
N ASP A 406 -23.61 6.33 5.83
CA ASP A 406 -24.16 5.68 7.01
C ASP A 406 -23.14 4.73 7.63
N VAL A 407 -22.44 3.94 6.80
CA VAL A 407 -21.31 3.12 7.24
C VAL A 407 -20.19 3.99 7.81
N ALA A 408 -19.86 5.10 7.14
CA ALA A 408 -18.82 6.00 7.62
C ALA A 408 -19.14 6.58 9.00
N GLU A 409 -20.40 6.97 9.23
CA GLU A 409 -20.86 7.44 10.53
C GLU A 409 -20.82 6.33 11.60
N ASP A 410 -21.19 5.10 11.25
CA ASP A 410 -21.14 3.94 12.14
C ASP A 410 -19.72 3.63 12.59
N MET A 411 -18.78 3.65 11.66
CA MET A 411 -17.36 3.46 11.96
C MET A 411 -16.82 4.54 12.90
N ILE A 412 -17.13 5.83 12.68
CA ILE A 412 -16.72 6.89 13.62
C ILE A 412 -17.40 6.71 14.99
N ARG A 413 -18.62 6.16 15.07
CA ARG A 413 -19.23 5.83 16.36
C ARG A 413 -18.46 4.74 17.09
N ILE A 414 -17.95 3.73 16.39
CA ILE A 414 -17.10 2.68 16.96
C ILE A 414 -15.76 3.27 17.44
N ALA A 415 -15.12 4.11 16.62
CA ALA A 415 -13.90 4.82 17.01
C ALA A 415 -14.12 5.67 18.28
N LEU A 416 -15.25 6.37 18.38
CA LEU A 416 -15.63 7.15 19.56
C LEU A 416 -15.82 6.27 20.81
N THR A 417 -16.30 5.04 20.67
CA THR A 417 -16.38 4.09 21.80
C THR A 417 -14.98 3.76 22.29
N GLY A 418 -14.06 3.39 21.39
CA GLY A 418 -12.66 3.13 21.74
C GLY A 418 -11.98 4.34 22.38
N ALA A 419 -12.14 5.53 21.79
CA ALA A 419 -11.53 6.76 22.31
C ALA A 419 -12.07 7.15 23.70
N ARG A 420 -13.36 6.98 23.98
CA ARG A 420 -13.91 7.26 25.31
C ARG A 420 -13.41 6.30 26.38
N GLN A 421 -13.10 5.07 25.99
CA GLN A 421 -12.69 4.02 26.93
C GLN A 421 -11.18 4.04 27.20
N TYR A 422 -10.36 4.34 26.18
CA TYR A 422 -8.91 4.16 26.24
C TYR A 422 -8.10 5.44 25.96
N LYS A 423 -8.74 6.54 25.53
CA LYS A 423 -8.07 7.80 25.18
C LYS A 423 -8.58 8.97 26.02
N GLY A 424 -7.96 10.13 25.80
CA GLY A 424 -8.33 11.39 26.43
C GLY A 424 -9.44 12.14 25.70
N SER A 425 -9.91 13.24 26.32
CA SER A 425 -10.97 14.09 25.76
C SER A 425 -10.62 14.70 24.41
N ASP A 426 -9.34 14.83 24.09
CA ASP A 426 -8.89 15.46 22.84
C ASP A 426 -9.17 14.57 21.62
N HIS A 427 -8.88 13.26 21.71
CA HIS A 427 -9.27 12.30 20.66
C HIS A 427 -10.78 12.26 20.46
N VAL A 428 -11.56 12.30 21.56
CA VAL A 428 -13.02 12.33 21.47
C VAL A 428 -13.51 13.58 20.74
N ARG A 429 -12.93 14.76 21.01
CA ARG A 429 -13.28 16.01 20.33
C ARG A 429 -12.95 15.97 18.84
N GLU A 430 -11.80 15.40 18.47
CA GLU A 430 -11.39 15.23 17.08
C GLU A 430 -12.33 14.30 16.33
N LEU A 431 -12.63 13.12 16.89
CA LEU A 431 -13.57 12.17 16.30
C LEU A 431 -14.99 12.75 16.20
N ASP A 432 -15.41 13.57 17.17
CA ASP A 432 -16.68 14.29 17.09
C ASP A 432 -16.68 15.35 15.98
N GLN A 433 -15.55 16.02 15.74
CA GLN A 433 -15.37 16.90 14.60
C GLN A 433 -15.43 16.12 13.29
N ARG A 434 -14.75 14.97 13.21
CA ARG A 434 -14.76 14.10 12.04
C ARG A 434 -16.18 13.60 11.72
N ARG A 435 -16.95 13.24 12.73
CA ARG A 435 -18.36 12.84 12.59
C ARG A 435 -19.22 13.97 12.03
N ARG A 436 -19.00 15.22 12.46
CA ARG A 436 -19.72 16.39 11.91
C ARG A 436 -19.42 16.58 10.43
N GLU A 437 -18.16 16.43 10.02
CA GLU A 437 -17.75 16.52 8.61
C GLU A 437 -18.40 15.44 7.74
N ILE A 438 -18.47 14.19 8.22
CA ILE A 438 -19.16 13.10 7.51
C ILE A 438 -20.65 13.40 7.35
N ARG A 439 -21.31 13.91 8.39
CA ARG A 439 -22.74 14.28 8.33
C ARG A 439 -22.99 15.43 7.37
N GLU A 440 -22.11 16.43 7.34
CA GLU A 440 -22.16 17.52 6.36
C GLU A 440 -22.05 16.97 4.93
N GLN A 441 -21.06 16.11 4.68
CA GLN A 441 -20.88 15.47 3.37
C GLN A 441 -22.10 14.64 2.95
N ARG A 442 -22.70 13.87 3.87
CA ARG A 442 -23.96 13.15 3.61
C ARG A 442 -25.08 14.10 3.19
N GLY A 443 -25.23 15.22 3.90
CA GLY A 443 -26.22 16.24 3.56
C GLY A 443 -26.01 16.83 2.17
N VAL A 444 -24.75 17.13 1.81
CA VAL A 444 -24.39 17.62 0.47
C VAL A 444 -24.63 16.56 -0.59
N PHE A 445 -24.24 15.31 -0.36
CA PHE A 445 -24.47 14.19 -1.29
C PHE A 445 -25.95 13.96 -1.59
N ASN A 446 -26.81 14.00 -0.57
CA ASN A 446 -28.25 13.86 -0.77
C ASN A 446 -28.81 14.98 -1.64
N ARG A 447 -28.31 16.21 -1.49
CA ARG A 447 -28.66 17.32 -2.37
C ARG A 447 -28.09 17.13 -3.78
N VAL A 448 -26.87 16.60 -3.92
CA VAL A 448 -26.28 16.29 -5.23
C VAL A 448 -27.12 15.28 -5.99
N LYS A 449 -27.62 14.23 -5.32
CA LYS A 449 -28.58 13.27 -5.91
C LYS A 449 -29.81 14.00 -6.46
N GLN A 450 -30.45 14.83 -5.64
CA GLN A 450 -31.62 15.62 -6.05
C GLN A 450 -31.31 16.57 -7.22
N THR A 451 -30.17 17.25 -7.18
CA THR A 451 -29.71 18.16 -8.26
C THR A 451 -29.46 17.41 -9.56
N LEU A 452 -28.82 16.24 -9.51
CA LEU A 452 -28.61 15.41 -10.69
C LEU A 452 -29.93 14.90 -11.27
N GLU A 453 -30.86 14.44 -10.43
CA GLU A 453 -32.21 14.04 -10.85
C GLU A 453 -32.95 15.19 -11.54
N GLN A 454 -32.94 16.39 -10.97
CA GLN A 454 -33.56 17.58 -11.58
C GLN A 454 -32.91 17.95 -12.92
N ALA A 455 -31.57 17.90 -13.00
CA ALA A 455 -30.84 18.19 -14.23
C ALA A 455 -31.16 17.21 -15.37
N THR A 456 -31.67 16.01 -15.06
CA THR A 456 -32.17 15.09 -16.10
C THR A 456 -33.49 15.53 -16.74
N VAL A 457 -34.29 16.32 -16.02
CA VAL A 457 -35.58 16.82 -16.48
C VAL A 457 -35.42 18.18 -17.17
N ASP A 458 -34.75 19.11 -16.49
CA ASP A 458 -34.69 20.52 -16.89
C ASP A 458 -33.40 20.87 -17.67
N GLY A 459 -32.45 19.94 -17.73
CA GLY A 459 -31.09 20.18 -18.21
C GLY A 459 -30.18 20.78 -17.12
N PRO A 460 -28.85 20.61 -17.22
CA PRO A 460 -27.92 21.14 -16.23
C PRO A 460 -27.76 22.66 -16.37
N THR A 461 -27.91 23.40 -15.26
CA THR A 461 -27.58 24.83 -15.17
C THR A 461 -26.14 25.05 -14.70
N ALA A 462 -25.64 26.27 -14.81
CA ALA A 462 -24.29 26.61 -14.31
C ALA A 462 -24.19 26.42 -12.78
N GLU A 463 -25.27 26.71 -12.04
CA GLU A 463 -25.35 26.49 -10.60
C GLU A 463 -25.38 25.00 -10.24
N SER A 464 -26.13 24.18 -11.01
CA SER A 464 -26.18 22.74 -10.77
C SER A 464 -24.82 22.11 -11.07
N GLN A 465 -24.15 22.52 -12.15
CA GLN A 465 -22.81 22.04 -12.49
C GLN A 465 -21.76 22.48 -11.47
N GLU A 466 -21.81 23.73 -11.00
CA GLU A 466 -20.93 24.18 -9.92
C GLU A 466 -21.14 23.34 -8.65
N PHE A 467 -22.39 23.13 -8.23
CA PHE A 467 -22.70 22.42 -7.00
C PHE A 467 -22.21 20.97 -7.03
N VAL A 468 -22.49 20.25 -8.12
CA VAL A 468 -22.04 18.85 -8.31
C VAL A 468 -20.52 18.79 -8.51
N GLY A 469 -19.94 19.71 -9.28
CA GLY A 469 -18.49 19.77 -9.49
C GLY A 469 -17.72 20.02 -8.19
N ARG A 470 -18.24 20.90 -7.32
CA ARG A 470 -17.66 21.15 -5.99
C ARG A 470 -17.76 19.94 -5.08
N TYR A 471 -18.81 19.14 -5.18
CA TYR A 471 -18.89 17.88 -4.44
C TYR A 471 -17.72 16.95 -4.81
N TYR A 472 -17.55 16.64 -6.10
CA TYR A 472 -16.48 15.75 -6.54
C TYR A 472 -15.09 16.34 -6.30
N ALA A 473 -14.86 17.60 -6.67
CA ALA A 473 -13.53 18.21 -6.52
C ALA A 473 -13.20 18.58 -5.07
N PHE A 474 -14.09 19.33 -4.39
CA PHE A 474 -13.74 19.95 -3.11
C PHE A 474 -14.03 19.02 -1.93
N TYR A 475 -15.10 18.21 -1.96
CA TYR A 475 -15.36 17.26 -0.87
C TYR A 475 -14.64 15.93 -1.08
N LYS A 476 -14.60 15.40 -2.31
CA LYS A 476 -14.06 14.06 -2.59
C LYS A 476 -12.61 14.05 -3.08
N GLY A 477 -12.10 15.19 -3.56
CA GLY A 477 -10.77 15.25 -4.18
C GLY A 477 -10.69 14.56 -5.55
N GLN A 478 -11.83 14.21 -6.14
CA GLN A 478 -11.96 13.52 -7.42
C GLN A 478 -11.99 14.55 -8.56
N TRP A 479 -10.83 15.12 -8.86
CA TRP A 479 -10.68 16.19 -9.84
C TRP A 479 -11.12 15.78 -11.24
N ASP A 480 -10.93 14.53 -11.65
CA ASP A 480 -11.34 14.06 -12.98
C ASP A 480 -12.85 14.12 -13.19
N GLN A 481 -13.64 13.92 -12.12
CA GLN A 481 -15.10 14.02 -12.17
C GLN A 481 -15.59 15.46 -11.95
N GLY A 482 -14.93 16.20 -11.04
CA GLY A 482 -15.35 17.55 -10.68
C GLY A 482 -14.95 18.62 -11.71
N LEU A 483 -13.74 18.54 -12.25
CA LEU A 483 -13.15 19.59 -13.09
C LEU A 483 -13.96 19.89 -14.36
N PRO A 484 -14.48 18.89 -15.11
CA PRO A 484 -15.33 19.15 -16.27
C PRO A 484 -16.59 19.94 -15.92
N LEU A 485 -17.22 19.66 -14.78
CA LEU A 485 -18.42 20.36 -14.30
C LEU A 485 -18.08 21.78 -13.83
N LEU A 486 -16.95 21.94 -13.13
CA LEU A 486 -16.50 23.24 -12.67
C LEU A 486 -16.14 24.18 -13.83
N CYS A 487 -15.79 23.67 -15.01
CA CYS A 487 -15.58 24.49 -16.21
C CYS A 487 -16.84 25.20 -16.71
N GLU A 488 -18.02 24.81 -16.24
CA GLU A 488 -19.30 25.47 -16.52
C GLU A 488 -19.91 26.09 -15.25
N ALA A 489 -19.12 26.26 -14.18
CA ALA A 489 -19.59 26.82 -12.92
C ALA A 489 -20.16 28.24 -13.10
N ALA A 490 -21.17 28.59 -12.31
CA ALA A 490 -21.73 29.93 -12.27
C ALA A 490 -20.70 30.96 -11.80
N SER A 491 -19.95 30.64 -10.74
CA SER A 491 -18.84 31.44 -10.22
C SER A 491 -17.71 31.57 -11.24
N ALA A 492 -17.42 32.81 -11.65
CA ALA A 492 -16.33 33.09 -12.59
C ALA A 492 -14.97 32.63 -12.06
N ALA A 493 -14.69 32.85 -10.76
CA ALA A 493 -13.41 32.44 -10.17
C ALA A 493 -13.21 30.92 -10.22
N ILE A 494 -14.25 30.13 -9.93
CA ILE A 494 -14.19 28.67 -10.01
C ILE A 494 -14.08 28.22 -11.45
N ARG A 495 -14.89 28.81 -12.34
CA ARG A 495 -14.92 28.48 -13.75
C ARG A 495 -13.59 28.74 -14.46
N ASP A 496 -12.99 29.89 -14.21
CA ASP A 496 -11.72 30.28 -14.84
C ASP A 496 -10.57 29.44 -14.30
N ALA A 497 -10.51 29.19 -12.98
CA ALA A 497 -9.55 28.27 -12.39
C ALA A 497 -9.66 26.86 -12.98
N ALA A 498 -10.89 26.33 -13.10
CA ALA A 498 -11.15 25.02 -13.67
C ALA A 498 -10.77 24.94 -15.16
N ARG A 499 -11.06 25.98 -15.94
CA ARG A 499 -10.69 26.03 -17.36
C ARG A 499 -9.17 26.07 -17.54
N TRP A 500 -8.46 26.92 -16.79
CA TRP A 500 -7.00 26.96 -16.87
C TRP A 500 -6.35 25.65 -16.41
N ASP A 501 -6.90 25.01 -15.40
CA ASP A 501 -6.46 23.69 -14.94
C ASP A 501 -6.68 22.63 -16.04
N ARG A 502 -7.86 22.60 -16.65
CA ARG A 502 -8.21 21.68 -17.75
C ARG A 502 -7.36 21.91 -19.00
N ASP A 503 -7.01 23.16 -19.30
CA ASP A 503 -6.14 23.51 -20.43
C ASP A 503 -4.73 22.93 -20.29
N ASN A 504 -4.35 22.51 -19.07
CA ASN A 504 -3.09 21.85 -18.74
C ASN A 504 -1.86 22.58 -19.29
N PRO A 505 -1.58 23.81 -18.81
CA PRO A 505 -0.50 24.64 -19.33
C PRO A 505 0.86 23.95 -19.20
N ALA A 506 1.64 23.98 -20.28
CA ALA A 506 2.99 23.44 -20.31
C ALA A 506 4.03 24.44 -19.77
N ASP A 507 3.73 25.74 -19.78
CA ASP A 507 4.65 26.77 -19.32
C ASP A 507 4.61 26.94 -17.79
N PRO A 508 5.77 27.11 -17.12
CA PRO A 508 5.84 27.20 -15.65
C PRO A 508 5.03 28.36 -15.05
N GLN A 509 4.93 29.49 -15.77
CA GLN A 509 4.16 30.65 -15.33
C GLN A 509 2.65 30.35 -15.35
N GLY A 510 2.16 29.70 -16.39
CA GLY A 510 0.79 29.21 -16.53
C GLY A 510 0.45 28.20 -15.42
N GLN A 511 1.33 27.24 -15.16
CA GLN A 511 1.15 26.28 -14.07
C GLN A 511 1.08 26.97 -12.70
N ALA A 512 1.99 27.91 -12.42
CA ALA A 512 1.94 28.70 -11.20
C ALA A 512 0.64 29.51 -11.08
N ARG A 513 0.12 30.06 -12.18
CA ARG A 513 -1.16 30.78 -12.22
C ARG A 513 -2.34 29.89 -11.85
N VAL A 514 -2.37 28.64 -12.34
CA VAL A 514 -3.42 27.68 -11.94
C VAL A 514 -3.31 27.37 -10.45
N GLY A 515 -2.09 27.15 -9.95
CA GLY A 515 -1.83 26.96 -8.53
C GLY A 515 -2.34 28.14 -7.68
N ASP A 516 -2.05 29.37 -8.11
CA ASP A 516 -2.51 30.61 -7.46
C ASP A 516 -4.04 30.66 -7.40
N ALA A 517 -4.71 30.37 -8.52
CA ALA A 517 -6.17 30.42 -8.59
C ALA A 517 -6.85 29.46 -7.58
N TRP A 518 -6.36 28.21 -7.49
CA TRP A 518 -6.87 27.25 -6.50
C TRP A 518 -6.49 27.62 -5.06
N TRP A 519 -5.31 28.17 -4.86
CA TRP A 519 -4.85 28.64 -3.55
C TRP A 519 -5.72 29.78 -3.01
N ASP A 520 -6.04 30.76 -3.86
CA ASP A 520 -6.85 31.91 -3.51
C ASP A 520 -8.30 31.49 -3.25
N LEU A 521 -8.84 30.58 -4.07
CA LEU A 521 -10.14 29.97 -3.81
C LEU A 521 -10.18 29.28 -2.45
N ALA A 522 -9.12 28.54 -2.07
CA ALA A 522 -9.06 27.81 -0.80
C ALA A 522 -9.27 28.70 0.44
N GLN A 523 -8.97 30.00 0.36
CA GLN A 523 -9.15 30.94 1.48
C GLN A 523 -10.62 31.14 1.87
N ASN A 524 -11.54 30.91 0.93
CA ASN A 524 -12.98 31.04 1.11
C ASN A 524 -13.64 29.77 1.65
N TYR A 525 -12.88 28.69 1.80
CA TYR A 525 -13.37 27.39 2.27
C TYR A 525 -12.74 27.02 3.62
N ARG A 526 -13.30 25.98 4.26
CA ARG A 526 -12.81 25.42 5.52
C ARG A 526 -12.80 23.88 5.44
N GLY A 527 -12.17 23.24 6.43
CA GLY A 527 -12.18 21.78 6.58
C GLY A 527 -11.60 21.04 5.38
N VAL A 528 -12.33 20.02 4.91
CA VAL A 528 -11.93 19.15 3.78
C VAL A 528 -11.86 19.92 2.45
N GLN A 529 -12.78 20.86 2.20
CA GLN A 529 -12.83 21.63 0.95
C GLN A 529 -11.58 22.49 0.76
N ALA A 530 -11.19 23.25 1.79
CA ALA A 530 -9.96 24.05 1.75
C ALA A 530 -8.72 23.19 1.52
N SER A 531 -8.67 22.02 2.14
CA SER A 531 -7.54 21.09 2.00
C SER A 531 -7.42 20.52 0.60
N HIS A 532 -8.53 20.08 -0.01
CA HIS A 532 -8.50 19.59 -1.39
C HIS A 532 -8.10 20.68 -2.39
N LEU A 533 -8.60 21.90 -2.21
CA LEU A 533 -8.19 23.05 -3.01
C LEU A 533 -6.68 23.36 -2.87
N ARG A 534 -6.16 23.37 -1.63
CA ARG A 534 -4.72 23.55 -1.37
C ARG A 534 -3.88 22.42 -1.97
N ARG A 535 -4.34 21.17 -1.92
CA ARG A 535 -3.65 20.02 -2.55
C ARG A 535 -3.63 20.12 -4.08
N ARG A 536 -4.70 20.62 -4.70
CA ARG A 536 -4.71 20.88 -6.15
C ARG A 536 -3.81 22.06 -6.52
N ALA A 537 -3.79 23.11 -5.72
CA ALA A 537 -2.84 24.20 -5.87
C ALA A 537 -1.38 23.69 -5.80
N ARG A 538 -1.08 22.86 -4.80
CA ARG A 538 0.22 22.21 -4.63
C ARG A 538 0.64 21.38 -5.85
N TYR A 539 -0.27 20.60 -6.43
CA TYR A 539 0.01 19.83 -7.65
C TYR A 539 0.55 20.74 -8.77
N TRP A 540 -0.13 21.85 -9.03
CA TRP A 540 0.30 22.82 -10.06
C TRP A 540 1.58 23.56 -9.71
N TYR A 541 1.79 23.85 -8.42
CA TYR A 541 3.03 24.42 -7.93
C TYR A 541 4.23 23.48 -8.07
N GLU A 542 4.06 22.19 -7.78
CA GLU A 542 5.09 21.16 -7.97
C GLU A 542 5.49 21.08 -9.45
N SER A 543 4.52 21.09 -10.38
CA SER A 543 4.79 21.16 -11.82
C SER A 543 5.54 22.44 -12.21
N ALA A 544 5.09 23.60 -11.72
CA ALA A 544 5.70 24.89 -12.03
C ALA A 544 7.17 24.97 -11.57
N LEU A 545 7.51 24.39 -10.41
CA LEU A 545 8.87 24.42 -9.87
C LEU A 545 9.91 23.71 -10.75
N LEU A 546 9.48 22.82 -11.64
CA LEU A 546 10.39 22.13 -12.56
C LEU A 546 11.00 23.08 -13.59
N GLY A 547 10.32 24.18 -13.93
CA GLY A 547 10.77 25.14 -14.94
C GLY A 547 10.82 26.60 -14.52
N LEU A 548 10.42 26.95 -13.29
CA LEU A 548 10.55 28.32 -12.80
C LEU A 548 12.01 28.67 -12.50
N ASP A 549 12.51 29.74 -13.14
CA ASP A 549 13.80 30.34 -12.85
C ASP A 549 13.93 30.76 -11.37
N PRO A 550 15.15 30.78 -10.81
CA PRO A 550 15.40 31.35 -9.49
C PRO A 550 14.87 32.79 -9.38
N GLY A 551 13.97 33.04 -8.42
CA GLY A 551 13.36 34.36 -8.22
C GLY A 551 12.17 34.33 -7.26
N LEU A 552 11.53 35.49 -7.03
CA LEU A 552 10.47 35.63 -6.02
C LEU A 552 9.25 34.74 -6.29
N GLN A 553 8.90 34.51 -7.56
CA GLN A 553 7.79 33.62 -7.93
C GLN A 553 8.09 32.19 -7.50
N ARG A 554 9.30 31.68 -7.78
CA ARG A 554 9.76 30.37 -7.34
C ARG A 554 9.74 30.26 -5.81
N THR A 555 10.30 31.25 -5.09
CA THR A 555 10.31 31.28 -3.63
C THR A 555 8.89 31.22 -3.04
N ARG A 556 7.94 31.98 -3.62
CA ARG A 556 6.54 31.97 -3.16
C ARG A 556 5.89 30.59 -3.35
N VAL A 557 6.12 29.95 -4.49
CA VAL A 557 5.62 28.61 -4.80
C VAL A 557 6.19 27.58 -3.82
N GLU A 558 7.50 27.63 -3.54
CA GLU A 558 8.16 26.77 -2.54
C GLU A 558 7.57 26.93 -1.13
N ILE A 559 7.28 28.17 -0.70
CA ILE A 559 6.62 28.44 0.59
C ILE A 559 5.23 27.80 0.62
N ARG A 560 4.42 28.01 -0.41
CA ARG A 560 3.05 27.46 -0.49
C ARG A 560 3.04 25.93 -0.47
N ILE A 561 3.98 25.27 -1.15
CA ILE A 561 4.10 23.79 -1.10
C ILE A 561 4.39 23.32 0.33
N LYS A 562 5.31 23.99 1.05
CA LYS A 562 5.64 23.67 2.44
C LYS A 562 4.45 23.85 3.39
N GLU A 563 3.66 24.91 3.19
CA GLU A 563 2.44 25.14 3.98
C GLU A 563 1.43 24.01 3.83
N VAL A 564 1.18 23.52 2.61
CA VAL A 564 0.28 22.37 2.40
C VAL A 564 0.84 21.08 3.02
N ALA A 565 2.16 20.85 2.92
CA ALA A 565 2.78 19.68 3.53
C ALA A 565 2.64 19.68 5.07
N HIS A 566 2.80 20.85 5.70
CA HIS A 566 2.61 21.01 7.13
C HIS A 566 1.15 20.77 7.58
N ASP A 567 0.17 21.25 6.80
CA ASP A 567 -1.25 20.99 7.05
C ASP A 567 -1.60 19.49 6.96
N ASP A 568 -0.97 18.75 6.05
CA ASP A 568 -1.16 17.31 5.89
C ASP A 568 -0.50 16.51 7.03
N ASP A 569 0.70 16.92 7.48
CA ASP A 569 1.42 16.29 8.58
C ASP A 569 0.78 16.57 9.94
N THR A 570 0.27 17.79 10.17
CA THR A 570 -0.48 18.10 11.40
C THR A 570 -1.76 17.27 11.48
N ARG A 571 -2.51 17.09 10.39
CA ARG A 571 -3.67 16.18 10.39
C ARG A 571 -3.33 14.71 10.60
N LYS A 572 -2.17 14.24 10.13
CA LYS A 572 -1.70 12.87 10.41
C LYS A 572 -1.18 12.71 11.84
N ASN A 573 -0.56 13.75 12.40
CA ASN A 573 0.02 13.71 13.75
C ASN A 573 -1.02 13.87 14.86
N VAL A 574 -2.16 14.53 14.60
CA VAL A 574 -3.25 14.61 15.59
C VAL A 574 -3.97 13.24 15.72
N VAL A 575 -4.02 12.43 14.66
CA VAL A 575 -4.52 11.03 14.69
C VAL A 575 -3.54 10.06 15.40
N LEU A 576 -2.28 10.44 15.60
CA LEU A 576 -1.22 9.58 16.15
C LEU A 576 -0.66 10.04 17.52
N GLN A 577 -1.24 11.08 18.13
CA GLN A 577 -0.89 11.57 19.47
C GLN A 577 -2.07 11.40 20.42
#